data_AF-A0A3M2H2S5-F1
#
_entry.id   AF-A0A3M2H2S5-F1
#
_cell.length_a   1.000
_cell.length_b   1.000
_cell.length_c   1.000
_cell.angle_alpha   90.00
_cell.angle_beta   90.00
_cell.angle_gamma   90.00
#
_symmetry.space_group_name_H-M   'P 1'
#
loop_
_entity.id
_entity.type
_entity.pdbx_description
1 polymer ?
#
loop_
_entity_poly.entity_id
_entity_poly.type
_entity_poly.pdbx_seq_one_letter_code
_entity_poly.pdbx_strand_id
1 'polypeptide(L)'
;MDDSDYLRLLTHQAEQANAFLSNAKKWERERWVCQRLLQALNVAQRNEDFSPSGQEPPDVLFRDANFEVFFVLDEGRRLNDEWRAELERRRSAFSLSQLVRREARPKRIPASELQARLAPTLRKKAHNYRERGIDLGELDLIAFVSLKRAALDCNSHFPPPTEYLRQGWRSLSLVGPRFARVLLAHPDAPDFLRQNLGRSLLFDIGISL
;
A
#
# COMPACT_ATOMS: atom_id res chain seq x y z
N MET A 1 -8.22 28.35 -18.85
CA MET A 1 -8.91 27.10 -18.52
C MET A 1 -10.07 27.49 -17.63
N ASP A 2 -11.30 27.27 -18.06
CA ASP A 2 -12.51 27.64 -17.33
C ASP A 2 -12.74 26.67 -16.15
N ASP A 3 -13.27 27.16 -15.02
CA ASP A 3 -13.48 26.36 -13.81
C ASP A 3 -14.40 25.16 -14.09
N SER A 4 -15.31 25.28 -15.07
CA SER A 4 -16.21 24.20 -15.49
C SER A 4 -15.48 23.07 -16.24
N ASP A 5 -14.46 23.39 -17.04
CA ASP A 5 -13.63 22.41 -17.75
C ASP A 5 -12.69 21.68 -16.78
N TYR A 6 -12.17 22.40 -15.77
CA TYR A 6 -11.37 21.80 -14.71
C TYR A 6 -12.22 20.89 -13.81
N LEU A 7 -13.45 21.28 -13.50
CA LEU A 7 -14.40 20.42 -12.77
C LEU A 7 -14.78 19.18 -13.59
N ARG A 8 -15.03 19.28 -14.89
CA ARG A 8 -15.27 18.12 -15.76
C ARG A 8 -14.05 17.18 -15.84
N LEU A 9 -12.84 17.73 -15.90
CA LEU A 9 -11.60 16.94 -15.84
C LEU A 9 -11.48 16.18 -14.52
N LEU A 10 -11.79 16.84 -13.39
CA LEU A 10 -11.80 16.22 -12.06
C LEU A 10 -12.92 15.18 -11.91
N THR A 11 -14.10 15.42 -12.47
CA THR A 11 -15.21 14.44 -12.49
C THR A 11 -14.83 13.22 -13.32
N HIS A 12 -14.21 13.42 -14.49
CA HIS A 12 -13.74 12.33 -15.35
C HIS A 12 -12.58 11.54 -14.70
N GLN A 13 -11.66 12.21 -14.01
CA GLN A 13 -10.64 11.54 -13.19
C GLN A 13 -11.26 10.78 -12.01
N ALA A 14 -12.29 11.35 -11.37
CA ALA A 14 -13.03 10.70 -10.29
C ALA A 14 -13.82 9.49 -10.81
N GLU A 15 -14.34 9.52 -12.03
CA GLU A 15 -15.02 8.41 -12.72
C GLU A 15 -14.04 7.31 -13.17
N GLN A 16 -12.83 7.66 -13.60
CA GLN A 16 -11.75 6.69 -13.86
C GLN A 16 -11.26 6.03 -12.57
N ALA A 17 -11.18 6.80 -11.47
CA ALA A 17 -10.96 6.24 -10.14
C ALA A 17 -12.13 5.35 -9.69
N ASN A 18 -13.37 5.71 -10.03
CA ASN A 18 -14.61 4.95 -9.78
C ASN A 18 -14.55 3.56 -10.40
N ALA A 19 -14.01 3.48 -11.63
CA ALA A 19 -13.79 2.22 -12.30
C ALA A 19 -12.71 1.37 -11.61
N PHE A 20 -11.75 1.94 -10.87
CA PHE A 20 -10.61 1.21 -10.28
C PHE A 20 -10.95 0.50 -8.93
N LEU A 21 -12.09 0.80 -8.30
CA LEU A 21 -12.28 0.59 -6.85
C LEU A 21 -13.45 -0.32 -6.43
N SER A 22 -14.14 -0.97 -7.36
CA SER A 22 -15.18 -1.95 -7.00
C SER A 22 -14.57 -3.30 -6.58
N ASN A 23 -15.31 -4.14 -5.84
CA ASN A 23 -14.87 -5.49 -5.45
C ASN A 23 -14.49 -6.37 -6.66
N ALA A 24 -14.96 -6.04 -7.87
CA ALA A 24 -14.56 -6.69 -9.13
C ALA A 24 -13.07 -6.47 -9.50
N LYS A 25 -12.35 -5.65 -8.71
CA LYS A 25 -10.98 -5.20 -8.99
C LYS A 25 -10.04 -5.36 -7.79
N LYS A 26 -10.30 -6.37 -6.92
CA LYS A 26 -9.36 -6.80 -5.86
C LYS A 26 -7.93 -6.90 -6.44
N TRP A 27 -7.80 -7.63 -7.55
CA TRP A 27 -6.54 -7.80 -8.27
C TRP A 27 -5.94 -6.48 -8.76
N GLU A 28 -6.73 -5.58 -9.36
CA GLU A 28 -6.18 -4.28 -9.82
C GLU A 28 -5.67 -3.44 -8.66
N ARG A 29 -6.34 -3.48 -7.51
CA ARG A 29 -5.93 -2.78 -6.29
C ARG A 29 -4.60 -3.32 -5.76
N GLU A 30 -4.45 -4.63 -5.69
CA GLU A 30 -3.22 -5.27 -5.21
C GLU A 30 -2.07 -5.04 -6.19
N ARG A 31 -2.35 -5.14 -7.50
CA ARG A 31 -1.42 -4.75 -8.55
C ARG A 31 -0.96 -3.30 -8.41
N TRP A 32 -1.87 -2.35 -8.16
CA TRP A 32 -1.49 -0.94 -7.97
C TRP A 32 -0.61 -0.71 -6.75
N VAL A 33 -0.84 -1.45 -5.65
CA VAL A 33 0.07 -1.39 -4.49
C VAL A 33 1.48 -1.86 -4.90
N CYS A 34 1.57 -2.96 -5.66
CA CYS A 34 2.84 -3.44 -6.19
C CYS A 34 3.50 -2.40 -7.12
N GLN A 35 2.71 -1.81 -8.03
CA GLN A 35 3.20 -0.79 -8.96
C GLN A 35 3.76 0.43 -8.24
N ARG A 36 3.13 0.86 -7.14
CA ARG A 36 3.63 1.96 -6.31
C ARG A 36 4.94 1.62 -5.63
N LEU A 37 5.09 0.40 -5.11
CA LEU A 37 6.37 -0.04 -4.56
C LEU A 37 7.45 0.02 -5.64
N LEU A 38 7.20 -0.59 -6.80
CA LEU A 38 8.16 -0.67 -7.90
C LEU A 38 8.54 0.70 -8.44
N GLN A 39 7.58 1.62 -8.59
CA GLN A 39 7.84 3.03 -8.94
C GLN A 39 8.75 3.70 -7.91
N ALA A 40 8.46 3.51 -6.62
CA ALA A 40 9.30 4.07 -5.56
C ALA A 40 10.73 3.56 -5.67
N LEU A 41 10.89 2.26 -5.82
CA LEU A 41 12.19 1.59 -5.92
C LEU A 41 12.89 1.83 -7.28
N ASN A 42 12.29 2.65 -8.16
CA ASN A 42 12.77 2.95 -9.51
C ASN A 42 12.98 1.68 -10.36
N VAL A 43 12.07 0.71 -10.22
CA VAL A 43 12.06 -0.53 -11.00
C VAL A 43 11.18 -0.34 -12.22
N ALA A 44 11.77 -0.51 -13.40
CA ALA A 44 11.03 -0.48 -14.66
C ALA A 44 9.98 -1.60 -14.68
N GLN A 45 8.75 -1.25 -15.03
CA GLN A 45 7.60 -2.14 -15.03
C GLN A 45 6.66 -1.82 -16.18
N ARG A 46 5.96 -2.84 -16.67
CA ARG A 46 4.84 -2.73 -17.61
C ARG A 46 3.63 -3.46 -17.05
N ASN A 47 2.43 -3.11 -17.53
CA ASN A 47 1.20 -3.76 -17.06
C ASN A 47 1.17 -5.26 -17.35
N GLU A 48 1.86 -5.70 -18.41
CA GLU A 48 2.01 -7.11 -18.82
C GLU A 48 2.95 -7.92 -17.91
N ASP A 49 3.78 -7.26 -17.10
CA ASP A 49 4.70 -7.93 -16.16
C ASP A 49 3.98 -8.50 -14.93
N PHE A 50 2.69 -8.18 -14.75
CA PHE A 50 1.89 -8.58 -13.60
C PHE A 50 0.89 -9.68 -13.98
N SER A 51 0.89 -10.75 -13.20
CA SER A 51 -0.12 -11.81 -13.31
C SER A 51 -0.74 -12.11 -11.94
N PRO A 52 -2.03 -12.50 -11.90
CA PRO A 52 -2.60 -13.09 -10.68
C PRO A 52 -1.96 -14.45 -10.41
N SER A 53 -1.81 -14.82 -9.14
CA SER A 53 -1.52 -16.21 -8.80
C SER A 53 -2.72 -17.11 -9.12
N GLY A 54 -2.46 -18.33 -9.58
CA GLY A 54 -3.50 -19.36 -9.74
C GLY A 54 -4.06 -19.85 -8.39
N GLN A 55 -3.31 -19.66 -7.30
CA GLN A 55 -3.70 -20.03 -5.94
C GLN A 55 -3.14 -19.02 -4.94
N GLU A 56 -4.02 -18.38 -4.15
CA GLU A 56 -3.61 -17.41 -3.13
C GLU A 56 -3.19 -18.11 -1.83
N PRO A 57 -2.08 -17.70 -1.18
CA PRO A 57 -1.11 -16.65 -1.55
C PRO A 57 -0.03 -17.16 -2.54
N PRO A 58 0.66 -16.27 -3.29
CA PRO A 58 0.59 -14.79 -3.25
C PRO A 58 -0.61 -14.21 -4.03
N ASP A 59 -0.86 -12.90 -3.90
CA ASP A 59 -1.91 -12.18 -4.64
C ASP A 59 -1.44 -11.80 -6.07
N VAL A 60 -0.19 -11.35 -6.20
CA VAL A 60 0.37 -10.80 -7.45
C VAL A 60 1.75 -11.37 -7.72
N LEU A 61 1.98 -11.87 -8.92
CA LEU A 61 3.29 -12.28 -9.41
C LEU A 61 3.90 -11.16 -10.25
N PHE A 62 5.17 -10.86 -10.03
CA PHE A 62 5.95 -9.92 -10.83
C PHE A 62 7.39 -10.42 -10.94
N ARG A 63 7.78 -10.90 -12.13
CA ARG A 63 9.09 -11.52 -12.35
C ARG A 63 9.35 -12.65 -11.34
N ASP A 64 10.36 -12.49 -10.49
CA ASP A 64 10.77 -13.39 -9.41
C ASP A 64 10.06 -13.11 -8.07
N ALA A 65 9.25 -12.05 -8.00
CA ALA A 65 8.55 -11.62 -6.80
C ALA A 65 7.15 -12.24 -6.67
N ASN A 66 6.85 -12.70 -5.46
CA ASN A 66 5.59 -13.35 -5.07
C ASN A 66 4.85 -12.45 -4.09
N PHE A 67 4.22 -11.38 -4.60
CA PHE A 67 3.67 -10.33 -3.76
C PHE A 67 2.37 -10.73 -3.08
N GLU A 68 2.38 -10.63 -1.76
CA GLU A 68 1.23 -10.83 -0.89
C GLU A 68 0.87 -9.49 -0.24
N VAL A 69 -0.28 -8.95 -0.62
CA VAL A 69 -0.65 -7.56 -0.32
C VAL A 69 -1.62 -7.53 0.85
N PHE A 70 -1.40 -6.58 1.77
CA PHE A 70 -2.35 -6.32 2.82
C PHE A 70 -2.42 -4.85 3.20
N PHE A 71 -3.54 -4.46 3.79
CA PHE A 71 -3.86 -3.08 4.09
C PHE A 71 -3.80 -2.82 5.59
N VAL A 72 -3.14 -1.74 5.98
CA VAL A 72 -3.07 -1.24 7.36
C VAL A 72 -3.74 0.13 7.39
N LEU A 73 -4.93 0.19 8.00
CA LEU A 73 -5.79 1.36 8.08
C LEU A 73 -6.04 1.74 9.55
N ASP A 74 -6.61 2.92 9.83
CA ASP A 74 -7.03 3.24 11.20
C ASP A 74 -8.21 2.35 11.64
N GLU A 75 -8.32 2.14 12.95
CA GLU A 75 -9.40 1.37 13.56
C GLU A 75 -10.78 1.90 13.17
N GLY A 76 -11.72 0.98 12.90
CA GLY A 76 -13.07 1.31 12.44
C GLY A 76 -13.15 1.74 10.98
N ARG A 77 -12.02 1.92 10.27
CA ARG A 77 -12.02 2.19 8.83
C ARG A 77 -12.06 0.89 8.06
N ARG A 78 -13.04 0.78 7.18
CA ARG A 78 -13.07 -0.22 6.12
C ARG A 78 -12.77 0.50 4.81
N LEU A 79 -11.82 -0.04 4.05
CA LEU A 79 -11.45 0.51 2.75
C LEU A 79 -12.71 0.68 1.88
N ASN A 80 -13.60 -0.31 1.86
CA ASN A 80 -14.81 -0.23 1.04
C ASN A 80 -15.75 0.93 1.43
N ASP A 81 -15.85 1.28 2.72
CA ASP A 81 -16.77 2.31 3.21
C ASP A 81 -16.22 3.72 2.98
N GLU A 82 -14.91 3.92 3.16
CA GLU A 82 -14.30 5.22 2.94
C GLU A 82 -14.25 5.63 1.48
N TRP A 83 -14.00 4.66 0.60
CA TRP A 83 -13.94 4.94 -0.82
C TRP A 83 -15.36 5.18 -1.37
N ARG A 84 -16.40 4.52 -0.84
CA ARG A 84 -17.81 4.87 -1.11
C ARG A 84 -18.16 6.29 -0.62
N ALA A 85 -17.68 6.69 0.56
CA ALA A 85 -17.92 8.03 1.11
C ALA A 85 -17.11 9.14 0.40
N GLU A 86 -15.90 8.84 -0.09
CA GLU A 86 -15.10 9.75 -0.92
C GLU A 86 -15.72 9.91 -2.31
N LEU A 87 -16.26 8.83 -2.86
CA LEU A 87 -17.00 8.79 -4.12
C LEU A 87 -18.28 9.62 -4.09
N GLU A 88 -19.09 9.47 -3.05
CA GLU A 88 -20.33 10.26 -2.88
C GLU A 88 -20.02 11.75 -2.73
N ARG A 89 -18.90 12.08 -2.06
CA ARG A 89 -18.44 13.47 -1.92
C ARG A 89 -17.94 14.04 -3.24
N ARG A 90 -17.10 13.33 -4.00
CA ARG A 90 -16.59 13.82 -5.29
C ARG A 90 -17.70 13.99 -6.32
N ARG A 91 -18.76 13.18 -6.24
CA ARG A 91 -19.98 13.35 -7.04
C ARG A 91 -20.83 14.56 -6.63
N SER A 92 -20.79 14.96 -5.36
CA SER A 92 -21.61 16.04 -4.80
C SER A 92 -20.86 17.38 -4.63
N ALA A 93 -19.55 17.43 -4.91
CA ALA A 93 -18.75 18.63 -4.79
C ALA A 93 -18.91 19.52 -6.04
N PHE A 94 -19.57 20.67 -5.87
CA PHE A 94 -19.77 21.68 -6.92
C PHE A 94 -18.75 22.84 -6.86
N SER A 95 -17.80 22.81 -5.91
CA SER A 95 -16.70 23.80 -5.84
C SER A 95 -15.44 23.27 -5.15
N LEU A 96 -14.27 23.84 -5.50
CA LEU A 96 -12.96 23.54 -4.89
C LEU A 96 -12.95 23.71 -3.36
N SER A 97 -13.71 24.66 -2.83
CA SER A 97 -13.83 24.89 -1.38
C SER A 97 -14.58 23.77 -0.64
N GLN A 98 -15.43 22.99 -1.33
CA GLN A 98 -16.10 21.81 -0.78
C GLN A 98 -15.21 20.55 -0.75
N LEU A 99 -14.11 20.56 -1.52
CA LEU A 99 -13.06 19.51 -1.50
C LEU A 99 -12.03 19.74 -0.41
N VAL A 100 -11.88 20.97 0.09
CA VAL A 100 -10.94 21.30 1.19
C VAL A 100 -11.51 20.78 2.51
N ARG A 101 -11.08 19.58 2.91
CA ARG A 101 -11.33 19.10 4.27
C ARG A 101 -10.59 19.99 5.26
N ARG A 102 -11.30 20.48 6.29
CA ARG A 102 -10.68 20.77 7.60
C ARG A 102 -10.40 19.43 8.29
N GLU A 103 -9.52 18.63 7.71
CA GLU A 103 -9.04 17.42 8.39
C GLU A 103 -8.14 17.84 9.54
N ALA A 104 -8.38 17.25 10.70
CA ALA A 104 -7.45 17.38 11.81
C ALA A 104 -6.06 16.94 11.33
N ARG A 105 -5.04 17.76 11.59
CA ARG A 105 -3.67 17.43 11.20
C ARG A 105 -3.32 16.05 11.77
N PRO A 106 -2.87 15.08 10.94
CA PRO A 106 -2.54 13.76 11.44
C PRO A 106 -1.44 13.87 12.48
N LYS A 107 -1.57 13.13 13.58
CA LYS A 107 -0.55 13.06 14.62
C LYS A 107 0.68 12.36 14.04
N ARG A 108 1.86 12.93 14.23
CA ARG A 108 3.10 12.23 13.88
C ARG A 108 3.30 11.05 14.83
N ILE A 109 3.54 9.88 14.28
CA ILE A 109 3.85 8.66 15.03
C ILE A 109 5.24 8.16 14.67
N PRO A 110 5.99 7.62 15.63
CA PRO A 110 7.31 7.06 15.35
C PRO A 110 7.20 5.80 14.48
N ALA A 111 8.27 5.50 13.75
CA ALA A 111 8.40 4.33 12.89
C ALA A 111 8.21 3.01 13.65
N SER A 112 8.59 2.96 14.93
CA SER A 112 8.34 1.82 15.81
C SER A 112 6.84 1.55 16.03
N GLU A 113 6.05 2.60 16.25
CA GLU A 113 4.59 2.49 16.38
C GLU A 113 3.98 2.08 15.05
N LEU A 114 4.39 2.69 13.94
CA LEU A 114 3.92 2.32 12.60
C LEU A 114 4.20 0.84 12.31
N GLN A 115 5.42 0.40 12.59
CA GLN A 115 5.83 -0.99 12.43
C GLN A 115 4.97 -1.92 13.29
N ALA A 116 4.73 -1.58 14.57
CA ALA A 116 3.89 -2.38 15.45
C ALA A 116 2.45 -2.57 14.93
N ARG A 117 1.91 -1.61 14.17
CA ARG A 117 0.56 -1.74 13.57
C ARG A 117 0.44 -2.84 12.53
N LEU A 118 1.56 -3.37 12.01
CA LEU A 118 1.53 -4.52 11.11
C LEU A 118 1.29 -5.84 11.85
N ALA A 119 1.67 -5.91 13.13
CA ALA A 119 1.74 -7.16 13.88
C ALA A 119 0.42 -7.96 13.91
N PRO A 120 -0.77 -7.35 14.13
CA PRO A 120 -2.02 -8.11 14.19
C PRO A 120 -2.32 -8.86 12.88
N THR A 121 -2.14 -8.19 11.73
CA THR A 121 -2.39 -8.78 10.41
C THR A 121 -1.35 -9.84 10.08
N LEU A 122 -0.08 -9.56 10.35
CA LEU A 122 1.02 -10.49 10.08
C LEU A 122 0.93 -11.75 10.93
N ARG A 123 0.62 -11.64 12.22
CA ARG A 123 0.41 -12.81 13.10
C ARG A 123 -0.73 -13.69 12.60
N LYS A 124 -1.85 -13.07 12.23
CA LYS A 124 -3.01 -13.79 11.69
C LYS A 124 -2.68 -14.51 10.37
N LYS A 125 -2.00 -13.83 9.43
CA LYS A 125 -1.58 -14.44 8.16
C LYS A 125 -0.57 -15.57 8.39
N ALA A 126 0.47 -15.33 9.18
CA ALA A 126 1.48 -16.35 9.50
C ALA A 126 0.85 -17.61 10.11
N HIS A 127 -0.08 -17.45 11.05
CA HIS A 127 -0.81 -18.59 11.62
C HIS A 127 -1.66 -19.31 10.56
N ASN A 128 -2.53 -18.60 9.86
CA ASN A 128 -3.43 -19.18 8.86
C ASN A 128 -2.69 -19.89 7.72
N TYR A 129 -1.52 -19.36 7.31
CA TYR A 129 -0.75 -19.92 6.19
C TYR A 129 0.02 -21.16 6.62
N ARG A 130 0.54 -21.19 7.85
CA ARG A 130 1.14 -22.41 8.42
C ARG A 130 0.13 -23.54 8.58
N GLU A 131 -1.07 -23.24 9.06
CA GLU A 131 -2.16 -24.23 9.15
C GLU A 131 -2.54 -24.82 7.78
N ARG A 132 -2.33 -24.06 6.71
CA ARG A 132 -2.57 -24.48 5.32
C ARG A 132 -1.36 -25.14 4.66
N GLY A 133 -0.23 -25.29 5.38
CA GLY A 133 1.01 -25.85 4.84
C GLY A 133 1.69 -24.97 3.77
N ILE A 134 1.43 -23.66 3.78
CA ILE A 134 2.04 -22.71 2.85
C ILE A 134 3.43 -22.32 3.38
N ASP A 135 4.42 -22.35 2.49
CA ASP A 135 5.75 -21.84 2.80
C ASP A 135 5.76 -20.31 2.82
N LEU A 136 6.08 -19.73 3.98
CA LEU A 136 6.18 -18.28 4.16
C LEU A 136 7.45 -17.72 3.50
N GLY A 137 8.49 -18.56 3.36
CA GLY A 137 9.78 -18.22 2.80
C GLY A 137 9.74 -17.92 1.30
N GLU A 138 8.61 -18.21 0.65
CA GLU A 138 8.38 -17.89 -0.76
C GLU A 138 7.60 -16.60 -0.99
N LEU A 139 7.11 -15.95 0.08
CA LEU A 139 6.18 -14.82 -0.03
C LEU A 139 6.85 -13.47 0.25
N ASP A 140 6.61 -12.51 -0.65
CA ASP A 140 7.06 -11.12 -0.54
C ASP A 140 5.91 -10.23 -0.06
N LEU A 141 5.91 -9.87 1.22
CA LEU A 141 4.82 -9.11 1.79
C LEU A 141 4.88 -7.62 1.41
N ILE A 142 3.75 -7.04 1.03
CA ILE A 142 3.59 -5.59 0.89
C ILE A 142 2.45 -5.08 1.78
N ALA A 143 2.80 -4.25 2.76
CA ALA A 143 1.84 -3.54 3.59
C ALA A 143 1.52 -2.17 2.95
N PHE A 144 0.30 -1.99 2.46
CA PHE A 144 -0.20 -0.66 2.13
C PHE A 144 -0.70 0.05 3.39
N VAL A 145 0.02 1.06 3.84
CA VAL A 145 -0.22 1.78 5.09
C VAL A 145 -0.84 3.15 4.79
N SER A 146 -2.13 3.29 5.09
CA SER A 146 -2.87 4.53 4.89
C SER A 146 -3.63 4.91 6.15
N LEU A 147 -3.01 5.78 6.95
CA LEU A 147 -3.55 6.29 8.21
C LEU A 147 -3.98 7.75 8.00
N LYS A 148 -5.24 8.08 8.31
CA LYS A 148 -5.78 9.44 8.25
C LYS A 148 -5.46 10.22 9.51
N ARG A 149 -5.46 9.53 10.66
CA ARG A 149 -5.21 10.14 11.97
C ARG A 149 -3.73 10.20 12.33
N ALA A 150 -2.89 9.48 11.61
CA ALA A 150 -1.47 9.36 11.89
C ALA A 150 -0.62 9.53 10.63
N ALA A 151 0.58 10.07 10.79
CA ALA A 151 1.59 10.15 9.74
C ALA A 151 2.94 9.68 10.27
N LEU A 152 3.73 9.00 9.45
CA LEU A 152 5.08 8.59 9.80
C LEU A 152 5.93 9.83 10.11
N ASP A 153 6.54 9.84 11.29
CA ASP A 153 7.62 10.76 11.58
C ASP A 153 8.90 10.30 10.87
N CYS A 154 9.27 10.99 9.78
CA CYS A 154 10.39 10.61 8.93
C CYS A 154 11.76 10.77 9.63
N ASN A 155 11.80 11.49 10.76
CA ASN A 155 12.99 11.64 11.59
C ASN A 155 13.20 10.46 12.55
N SER A 156 12.22 9.55 12.66
CA SER A 156 12.30 8.39 13.55
C SER A 156 12.85 7.16 12.83
N HIS A 157 13.59 6.33 13.56
CA HIS A 157 14.22 5.13 13.02
C HIS A 157 13.29 3.90 13.12
N PHE A 158 13.26 3.10 12.06
CA PHE A 158 12.61 1.79 12.09
C PHE A 158 13.43 0.83 12.96
N PRO A 159 12.85 0.25 14.03
CA PRO A 159 13.56 -0.74 14.83
C PRO A 159 13.73 -2.04 14.02
N PRO A 160 14.72 -2.89 14.36
CA PRO A 160 14.89 -4.18 13.71
C PRO A 160 13.58 -5.00 13.72
N PRO A 161 13.11 -5.52 12.57
CA PRO A 161 11.82 -6.22 12.46
C PRO A 161 11.90 -7.68 12.96
N THR A 162 12.42 -7.88 14.17
CA THR A 162 12.76 -9.22 14.70
C THR A 162 11.57 -10.16 14.78
N GLU A 163 10.37 -9.65 15.09
CA GLU A 163 9.15 -10.46 15.09
C GLU A 163 8.85 -11.01 13.70
N TYR A 164 8.96 -10.18 12.67
CA TYR A 164 8.60 -10.53 11.30
C TYR A 164 9.68 -11.41 10.65
N LEU A 165 10.94 -11.22 11.01
CA LEU A 165 12.03 -12.14 10.67
C LEU A 165 11.76 -13.54 11.24
N ARG A 166 11.33 -13.64 12.50
CA ARG A 166 10.96 -14.95 13.11
C ARG A 166 9.73 -15.59 12.49
N GLN A 167 8.92 -14.83 11.75
CA GLN A 167 7.78 -15.41 11.03
C GLN A 167 8.23 -16.16 9.77
N GLY A 168 9.39 -15.82 9.19
CA GLY A 168 9.99 -16.53 8.07
C GLY A 168 9.50 -16.07 6.69
N TRP A 169 9.07 -14.81 6.55
CA TRP A 169 8.70 -14.24 5.24
C TRP A 169 9.93 -13.98 4.38
N ARG A 170 9.85 -14.19 3.06
CA ARG A 170 10.96 -13.89 2.13
C ARG A 170 11.36 -12.42 2.18
N SER A 171 10.36 -11.55 2.15
CA SER A 171 10.56 -10.11 2.31
C SER A 171 9.34 -9.41 2.92
N LEU A 172 9.54 -8.20 3.44
CA LEU A 172 8.47 -7.33 3.91
C LEU A 172 8.76 -5.88 3.53
N SER A 173 7.83 -5.29 2.78
CA SER A 173 7.87 -3.90 2.33
C SER A 173 6.67 -3.11 2.83
N LEU A 174 6.88 -1.81 3.03
CA LEU A 174 5.85 -0.83 3.35
C LEU A 174 5.67 0.10 2.16
N VAL A 175 4.42 0.40 1.85
CA VAL A 175 4.04 1.45 0.90
C VAL A 175 2.96 2.29 1.53
N GLY A 176 3.14 3.60 1.54
CA GLY A 176 2.12 4.55 1.93
C GLY A 176 1.89 5.60 0.85
N PRO A 177 0.95 6.54 1.08
CA PRO A 177 0.73 7.67 0.20
C PRO A 177 1.99 8.54 0.01
N ARG A 178 2.84 8.63 1.04
CA ARG A 178 3.97 9.56 1.13
C ARG A 178 5.33 8.90 1.31
N PHE A 179 5.39 7.57 1.37
CA PHE A 179 6.64 6.87 1.56
C PHE A 179 6.61 5.43 1.04
N ALA A 180 7.78 4.84 0.81
CA ALA A 180 7.97 3.41 0.68
C ALA A 180 9.25 2.98 1.39
N ARG A 181 9.30 1.74 1.86
CA ARG A 181 10.47 1.17 2.55
C ARG A 181 10.49 -0.34 2.48
N VAL A 182 11.63 -0.93 2.20
CA VAL A 182 11.86 -2.37 2.41
C VAL A 182 12.36 -2.58 3.85
N LEU A 183 11.58 -3.30 4.68
CA LEU A 183 11.92 -3.56 6.08
C LEU A 183 12.90 -4.73 6.23
N LEU A 184 12.66 -5.80 5.48
CA LEU A 184 13.51 -6.99 5.44
C LEU A 184 13.43 -7.62 4.05
N ALA A 185 14.51 -8.26 3.63
CA ALA A 185 14.61 -9.08 2.43
C ALA A 185 15.67 -10.14 2.68
N HIS A 186 15.32 -11.41 2.56
CA HIS A 186 16.25 -12.53 2.66
C HIS A 186 17.12 -12.64 1.39
N PRO A 187 18.23 -13.41 1.42
CA PRO A 187 19.16 -13.51 0.29
C PRO A 187 18.55 -14.04 -1.02
N ASP A 188 17.48 -14.81 -0.90
CA ASP A 188 16.66 -15.40 -1.97
C ASP A 188 15.53 -14.45 -2.45
N ALA A 189 15.33 -13.31 -1.80
CA ALA A 189 14.39 -12.30 -2.26
C ALA A 189 14.90 -11.60 -3.54
N PRO A 190 13.98 -11.06 -4.37
CA PRO A 190 14.34 -10.32 -5.58
C PRO A 190 15.38 -9.22 -5.35
N ASP A 191 16.31 -9.09 -6.31
CA ASP A 191 17.44 -8.16 -6.24
C ASP A 191 17.03 -6.73 -5.90
N PHE A 192 15.94 -6.26 -6.51
CA PHE A 192 15.45 -4.89 -6.30
C PHE A 192 14.93 -4.65 -4.87
N LEU A 193 14.46 -5.69 -4.16
CA LEU A 193 14.11 -5.58 -2.75
C LEU A 193 15.36 -5.57 -1.88
N ARG A 194 16.31 -6.47 -2.16
CA ARG A 194 17.58 -6.58 -1.42
C ARG A 194 18.42 -5.30 -1.52
N GLN A 195 18.53 -4.73 -2.71
CA GLN A 195 19.28 -3.49 -2.97
C GLN A 195 18.67 -2.26 -2.27
N ASN A 196 17.39 -2.29 -1.92
CA ASN A 196 16.69 -1.20 -1.25
C ASN A 196 16.44 -1.47 0.25
N LEU A 197 17.05 -2.51 0.81
CA LEU A 197 16.91 -2.86 2.21
C LEU A 197 17.31 -1.68 3.12
N GLY A 198 16.44 -1.32 4.05
CA GLY A 198 16.73 -0.30 5.05
C GLY A 198 16.67 1.15 4.53
N ARG A 199 16.38 1.36 3.24
CA ARG A 199 16.18 2.69 2.64
C ARG A 199 14.71 3.11 2.75
N SER A 200 14.48 4.31 3.28
CA SER A 200 13.16 4.98 3.22
C SER A 200 13.15 5.94 2.04
N LEU A 201 12.13 5.82 1.20
CA LEU A 201 11.87 6.73 0.09
C LEU A 201 10.65 7.57 0.46
N LEU A 202 10.76 8.89 0.30
CA LEU A 202 9.67 9.82 0.55
C LEU A 202 9.14 10.33 -0.78
N PHE A 203 7.82 10.42 -0.90
CA PHE A 203 7.19 10.98 -2.11
C PHE A 203 6.87 12.45 -1.87
N ASP A 204 7.25 13.29 -2.83
CA ASP A 204 6.85 14.69 -2.84
C ASP A 204 5.34 14.83 -3.04
N ILE A 205 4.79 15.90 -2.48
CA ILE A 205 3.36 16.25 -2.57
C ILE A 205 3.04 16.53 -4.04
N GLY A 206 2.53 15.52 -4.77
CA GLY A 206 2.15 15.64 -6.17
C GLY A 206 2.39 14.40 -7.03
N ILE A 207 3.27 13.47 -6.60
CA ILE A 207 3.54 12.21 -7.34
C ILE A 207 2.53 11.11 -6.94
N SER A 208 1.68 11.38 -5.96
CA SER A 208 0.85 10.39 -5.30
C SER A 208 -0.64 10.65 -5.50
N LEU A 209 -1.15 10.49 -6.71
CA LEU A 209 -2.53 10.05 -7.02
C LEU A 209 -2.68 9.83 -8.52
#